data_AF-A0A1X2GX67-F1
#
_entry.id   AF-A0A1X2GX67-F1
#
_cell.length_a   1.000
_cell.length_b   1.000
_cell.length_c   1.000
_cell.angle_alpha   90.00
_cell.angle_beta   90.00
_cell.angle_gamma   90.00
#
_symmetry.space_group_name_H-M   'P 1'
#
loop_
_entity.id
_entity.type
_entity.pdbx_description
1 polymer ?
#
loop_
_entity_poly.entity_id
_entity_poly.type
_entity_poly.pdbx_seq_one_letter_code
_entity_poly.pdbx_strand_id
1 'polypeptide(L)'
;MTRSAFFYGTLMSHAIIGDVLCGKQAPVALKTQKLASLDLQPATLRRAKRYAVKHATYPGVVATEDEEDQVQGILCCGLTSSDILALDDYEGDEYDRRPVEVWASHKAVPCQAYFWIAGPEQLHAHDWDYEDWVATHLPTYQV
;
A
#
# COMPACT_ATOMS: atom_id res chain seq x y z
N MET A 1 18.65 9.05 -5.33
CA MET A 1 17.90 8.10 -6.17
C MET A 1 16.48 8.06 -5.63
N THR A 2 15.48 8.21 -6.49
CA THR A 2 14.07 8.04 -6.12
C THR A 2 13.70 6.57 -6.20
N ARG A 3 12.74 6.15 -5.37
CA ARG A 3 12.23 4.78 -5.29
C ARG A 3 10.73 4.80 -5.60
N SER A 4 10.19 3.62 -5.87
CA SER A 4 8.77 3.44 -6.15
C SER A 4 8.22 2.27 -5.33
N ALA A 5 6.97 2.40 -4.89
CA ALA A 5 6.25 1.37 -4.15
C ALA A 5 4.84 1.20 -4.71
N PHE A 6 4.30 -0.01 -4.62
CA PHE A 6 2.92 -0.33 -4.96
C PHE A 6 2.09 -0.53 -3.68
N PHE A 7 1.00 0.23 -3.58
CA PHE A 7 0.08 0.20 -2.46
C PHE A 7 -1.23 -0.44 -2.87
N TYR A 8 -1.74 -1.35 -2.05
CA TYR A 8 -2.96 -2.10 -2.31
C TYR A 8 -3.95 -2.09 -1.13
N GLY A 9 -3.62 -1.35 -0.07
CA GLY A 9 -4.38 -1.26 1.17
C GLY A 9 -4.57 0.18 1.65
N THR A 10 -4.43 0.40 2.95
CA THR A 10 -4.67 1.70 3.60
C THR A 10 -3.83 2.84 3.01
N LEU A 11 -2.60 2.55 2.58
CA LEU A 11 -1.68 3.51 1.93
C LEU A 11 -2.17 4.05 0.58
N MET A 12 -3.22 3.48 -0.02
CA MET A 12 -3.90 4.07 -1.17
C MET A 12 -4.62 5.39 -0.81
N SER A 13 -4.91 5.62 0.47
CA SER A 13 -5.50 6.85 0.96
C SER A 13 -4.44 7.95 1.12
N HIS A 14 -4.70 9.11 0.50
CA HIS A 14 -3.86 10.31 0.65
C HIS A 14 -3.69 10.75 2.10
N ALA A 15 -4.70 10.53 2.95
CA ALA A 15 -4.60 10.86 4.37
C ALA A 15 -3.57 9.96 5.08
N ILE A 16 -3.63 8.65 4.83
CA ILE A 16 -2.74 7.68 5.48
C ILE A 16 -1.30 7.86 4.99
N ILE A 17 -1.07 7.90 3.68
CA ILE A 17 0.29 8.10 3.17
C ILE A 17 0.87 9.45 3.60
N GLY A 18 0.05 10.51 3.69
CA GLY A 18 0.49 11.80 4.23
C GLY A 18 0.91 11.71 5.70
N ASP A 19 0.16 10.97 6.52
CA ASP A 19 0.49 10.72 7.93
C ASP A 19 1.75 9.87 8.09
N VAL A 20 1.92 8.85 7.26
CA VAL A 20 3.09 7.96 7.32
C VAL A 20 4.35 8.70 6.88
N LEU A 21 4.30 9.43 5.76
CA LEU A 21 5.48 10.07 5.20
C LEU A 21 5.89 11.36 5.91
N CYS A 22 4.95 12.08 6.53
CA CYS A 22 5.24 13.36 7.19
C CYS A 22 5.09 13.30 8.72
N GLY A 23 4.42 12.28 9.26
CA GLY A 23 3.97 12.21 10.64
C GLY A 23 2.55 12.76 10.82
N LYS A 24 1.76 12.11 11.69
CA LYS A 24 0.36 12.49 11.97
C LYS A 24 0.18 13.96 12.37
N GLN A 25 1.09 14.50 13.17
CA GLN A 25 1.03 15.88 13.66
C GLN A 25 1.61 16.92 12.70
N ALA A 26 2.12 16.50 11.53
CA ALA A 26 2.70 17.44 10.59
C ALA A 26 1.64 18.43 10.04
N PRO A 27 2.03 19.70 9.81
CA PRO A 27 1.16 20.68 9.16
C PRO A 27 0.58 20.17 7.84
N VAL A 28 -0.70 20.44 7.61
CA VAL A 28 -1.40 20.08 6.37
C VAL A 28 -0.66 20.57 5.13
N ALA A 29 -0.08 21.78 5.18
CA ALA A 29 0.69 22.32 4.06
C ALA A 29 1.90 21.44 3.69
N LEU A 30 2.59 20.85 4.68
CA LEU A 30 3.71 19.94 4.42
C LEU A 30 3.22 18.62 3.82
N LYS A 31 2.11 18.07 4.33
CA LYS A 31 1.50 16.86 3.77
C LYS A 31 1.07 17.08 2.32
N THR A 32 0.40 18.20 2.03
CA THR A 32 -0.01 18.57 0.66
C THR A 32 1.19 18.73 -0.26
N GLN A 33 2.24 19.42 0.19
CA GLN A 33 3.47 19.57 -0.60
C GLN A 33 4.14 18.22 -0.84
N LYS A 34 4.16 17.34 0.17
CA LYS A 34 4.71 15.99 0.05
C LYS A 34 3.94 15.17 -0.98
N LEU A 35 2.62 15.12 -0.88
CA LEU A 35 1.76 14.40 -1.82
C LEU A 35 1.93 14.92 -3.24
N ALA A 36 2.02 16.24 -3.43
CA ALA A 36 2.26 16.86 -4.74
C ALA A 36 3.64 16.54 -5.33
N SER A 37 4.60 16.09 -4.52
CA SER A 37 5.92 15.63 -5.00
C SER A 37 5.94 14.18 -5.45
N LEU A 38 4.87 13.42 -5.18
CA LEU A 38 4.72 12.01 -5.56
C LEU A 38 3.92 11.91 -6.85
N ASP A 39 4.28 10.93 -7.68
CA ASP A 39 3.48 10.53 -8.82
C ASP A 39 2.68 9.27 -8.43
N LEU A 40 1.38 9.45 -8.26
CA LEU A 40 0.43 8.42 -7.84
C LEU A 40 -0.44 8.05 -9.04
N GLN A 41 -0.41 6.78 -9.44
CA GLN A 41 -1.19 6.31 -10.59
C GLN A 41 -1.76 4.91 -10.34
N PRO A 42 -2.95 4.59 -10.88
CA PRO A 42 -3.49 3.24 -10.84
C PRO A 42 -2.53 2.23 -11.46
N ALA A 43 -2.39 1.08 -10.82
CA ALA A 43 -1.55 -0.01 -11.27
C ALA A 43 -2.13 -1.37 -10.87
N THR A 44 -1.68 -2.41 -11.56
CA THR A 44 -2.09 -3.79 -11.29
C THR A 44 -0.86 -4.66 -11.00
N LEU A 45 -0.88 -5.37 -9.87
CA LEU A 45 0.08 -6.43 -9.57
C LEU A 45 -0.54 -7.78 -9.99
N ARG A 46 0.13 -8.53 -10.85
CA ARG A 46 -0.32 -9.86 -11.32
C ARG A 46 0.24 -10.97 -10.45
N ARG A 47 -0.37 -12.17 -10.51
CA ARG A 47 0.02 -13.36 -9.75
C ARG A 47 0.07 -13.10 -8.25
N ALA A 48 -0.92 -12.34 -7.78
CA ALA A 48 -1.04 -11.95 -6.39
C ALA A 48 -2.51 -11.80 -6.03
N LYS A 49 -2.83 -12.05 -4.77
CA LYS A 49 -4.18 -11.95 -4.25
C LYS A 49 -4.20 -11.21 -2.92
N ARG A 50 -5.19 -10.33 -2.81
CA ARG A 50 -5.44 -9.53 -1.61
C ARG A 50 -6.54 -10.18 -0.79
N TYR A 51 -6.35 -10.14 0.52
CA TYR A 51 -7.25 -10.73 1.50
C TYR A 51 -7.46 -9.76 2.66
N ALA A 52 -8.64 -9.79 3.27
CA ALA A 52 -8.85 -9.14 4.56
C ALA A 52 -8.08 -9.89 5.66
N VAL A 53 -7.41 -9.15 6.56
CA VAL A 53 -6.75 -9.71 7.74
C VAL A 53 -7.74 -9.81 8.89
N LYS A 54 -7.74 -10.93 9.61
CA LYS A 54 -8.61 -11.18 10.77
C LYS A 54 -8.30 -10.18 11.88
N HIS A 55 -9.37 -9.66 12.50
CA HIS A 55 -9.27 -8.71 13.61
C HIS A 55 -8.52 -7.41 13.30
N ALA A 56 -8.25 -7.15 12.01
CA ALA A 56 -7.62 -5.95 11.52
C ALA A 56 -8.50 -5.30 10.44
N THR A 57 -8.23 -4.03 10.15
CA THR A 57 -8.97 -3.26 9.16
C THR A 57 -8.19 -3.10 7.86
N TYR A 58 -6.96 -3.62 7.82
CA TYR A 58 -6.04 -3.54 6.67
C TYR A 58 -5.92 -4.89 5.96
N PRO A 59 -5.54 -4.90 4.67
CA PRO A 59 -5.40 -6.13 3.90
C PRO A 59 -3.99 -6.71 3.91
N GLY A 60 -3.90 -8.01 3.68
CA GLY A 60 -2.66 -8.71 3.34
C GLY A 60 -2.65 -9.14 1.88
N VAL A 61 -1.51 -9.00 1.20
CA VAL A 61 -1.29 -9.58 -0.14
C VAL A 61 -0.30 -10.73 -0.06
N VAL A 62 -0.63 -11.81 -0.77
CA VAL A 62 0.25 -12.97 -0.98
C VAL A 62 0.45 -13.20 -2.47
N ALA A 63 1.63 -13.70 -2.83
CA ALA A 63 1.89 -14.15 -4.20
C ALA A 63 1.16 -15.46 -4.47
N THR A 64 0.70 -15.66 -5.69
CA THR A 64 -0.01 -16.86 -6.13
C THR A 64 0.63 -17.41 -7.41
N GLU A 65 0.41 -18.69 -7.70
CA GLU A 65 0.86 -19.31 -8.95
C GLU A 65 -0.15 -19.12 -10.10
N ASP A 66 -1.36 -18.64 -9.78
CA ASP A 66 -2.43 -18.40 -10.74
C ASP A 66 -2.15 -17.14 -11.57
N GLU A 67 -2.20 -17.27 -12.89
CA GLU A 67 -1.95 -16.15 -13.81
C GLU A 67 -3.13 -15.19 -13.91
N GLU A 68 -4.33 -15.62 -13.53
CA GLU A 68 -5.54 -14.81 -13.54
C GLU A 68 -5.67 -13.93 -12.29
N ASP A 69 -4.98 -14.31 -11.20
CA ASP A 69 -4.96 -13.56 -9.96
C ASP A 69 -4.25 -12.21 -10.14
N GLN A 70 -4.90 -11.14 -9.69
CA GLN A 70 -4.35 -9.80 -9.75
C GLN A 70 -4.90 -8.91 -8.63
N VAL A 71 -4.10 -7.94 -8.22
CA VAL A 71 -4.44 -6.92 -7.23
C VAL A 71 -4.40 -5.54 -7.88
N GLN A 72 -5.51 -4.81 -7.78
CA GLN A 72 -5.57 -3.41 -8.17
C GLN A 72 -5.09 -2.53 -7.03
N GLY A 73 -4.32 -1.49 -7.36
CA GLY A 73 -3.77 -0.57 -6.38
C GLY A 73 -3.19 0.68 -7.01
N ILE A 74 -2.30 1.35 -6.27
CA ILE A 74 -1.64 2.59 -6.64
C ILE A 74 -0.14 2.38 -6.71
N LEU A 75 0.46 2.64 -7.86
CA LEU A 75 1.89 2.84 -7.99
C LEU A 75 2.23 4.26 -7.50
N CYS A 76 3.11 4.33 -6.52
CA CYS A 76 3.69 5.57 -6.00
C CYS A 76 5.14 5.69 -6.42
N CYS A 77 5.46 6.72 -7.20
CA CYS A 77 6.81 7.07 -7.62
C CYS A 77 7.28 8.35 -6.92
N GLY A 78 8.60 8.51 -6.78
CA GLY A 78 9.20 9.72 -6.20
C GLY A 78 9.54 9.61 -4.70
N LEU A 79 9.52 8.39 -4.14
CA LEU A 79 9.84 8.15 -2.73
C LEU A 79 11.35 8.34 -2.49
N THR A 80 11.68 9.02 -1.41
CA THR A 80 13.05 9.17 -0.89
C THR A 80 13.43 7.99 -0.01
N SER A 81 14.71 7.86 0.35
CA SER A 81 15.12 6.82 1.30
C SER A 81 14.44 6.93 2.66
N SER A 82 14.18 8.15 3.14
CA SER A 82 13.47 8.37 4.41
C SER A 82 12.00 7.97 4.33
N ASP A 83 11.35 8.20 3.19
CA ASP A 83 9.96 7.75 2.98
C ASP A 83 9.87 6.22 3.06
N ILE A 84 10.84 5.55 2.45
CA ILE A 84 10.95 4.10 2.45
C ILE A 84 11.17 3.55 3.86
N LEU A 85 11.93 4.24 4.70
CA LEU A 85 12.09 3.89 6.11
C LEU A 85 10.81 4.11 6.92
N ALA A 86 10.08 5.20 6.66
CA ALA A 86 8.80 5.46 7.31
C ALA A 86 7.73 4.42 6.92
N LEU A 87 7.76 3.95 5.66
CA LEU A 87 6.91 2.85 5.22
C LEU A 87 7.30 1.53 5.89
N ASP A 88 8.60 1.23 6.04
CA ASP A 88 9.05 0.03 6.76
C ASP A 88 8.54 0.04 8.23
N ASP A 89 8.63 1.18 8.91
CA ASP A 89 8.14 1.35 10.29
C ASP A 89 6.62 1.19 10.39
N TYR A 90 5.88 1.72 9.40
CA TYR A 90 4.42 1.61 9.35
C TYR A 90 3.93 0.18 9.13
N GLU A 91 4.57 -0.56 8.22
CA GLU A 91 4.18 -1.93 7.87
C GLU A 91 4.62 -2.94 8.95
N GLY A 92 5.67 -2.63 9.70
CA GLY A 92 6.11 -3.43 10.84
C GLY A 92 6.70 -4.78 10.44
N ASP A 93 6.56 -5.77 11.32
CA ASP A 93 7.11 -7.13 11.16
C ASP A 93 6.11 -8.11 10.52
N GLU A 94 4.87 -7.69 10.29
CA GLU A 94 3.83 -8.50 9.66
C GLU A 94 4.00 -8.61 8.13
N TYR A 95 4.78 -7.69 7.54
CA TYR A 95 5.02 -7.61 6.11
C TYR A 95 6.50 -7.62 5.74
N ASP A 96 6.79 -8.21 4.59
CA ASP A 96 8.13 -8.22 3.98
C ASP A 96 8.13 -7.40 2.69
N ARG A 97 9.05 -6.45 2.57
CA ARG A 97 9.18 -5.64 1.36
C ARG A 97 9.94 -6.40 0.29
N ARG A 98 9.31 -6.60 -0.86
CA ARG A 98 9.86 -7.35 -1.98
C ARG A 98 9.87 -6.54 -3.28
N PRO A 99 10.89 -6.72 -4.14
CA PRO A 99 10.88 -6.18 -5.48
C PRO A 99 9.80 -6.87 -6.31
N VAL A 100 8.99 -6.09 -7.02
CA VAL A 100 7.94 -6.57 -7.91
C VAL A 100 7.89 -5.75 -9.19
N GLU A 101 7.14 -6.23 -10.16
CA GLU A 101 6.79 -5.50 -11.37
C GLU A 101 5.28 -5.33 -11.44
N VAL A 102 4.82 -4.09 -11.61
CA VAL A 102 3.39 -3.77 -11.75
C VAL A 102 3.09 -3.24 -13.13
N TRP A 103 1.87 -3.47 -13.61
CA TRP A 103 1.38 -2.92 -14.87
C TRP A 103 0.74 -1.55 -14.61
N ALA A 104 1.36 -0.49 -15.11
CA ALA A 104 0.91 0.89 -14.97
C ALA A 104 1.09 1.64 -16.29
N SER A 105 0.11 2.45 -16.71
CA SER A 105 0.15 3.21 -17.96
C SER A 105 0.64 2.40 -19.19
N HIS A 106 0.09 1.18 -19.35
CA HIS A 106 0.41 0.26 -20.46
C HIS A 106 1.86 -0.24 -20.54
N LYS A 107 2.59 -0.20 -19.42
CA LYS A 107 3.94 -0.76 -19.33
C LYS A 107 4.15 -1.45 -17.99
N ALA A 108 5.14 -2.33 -17.97
CA ALA A 108 5.62 -2.96 -16.75
C ALA A 108 6.60 -2.00 -16.05
N VAL A 109 6.40 -1.78 -14.74
CA VAL A 109 7.19 -0.84 -13.94
C VAL A 109 7.75 -1.57 -12.71
N PRO A 110 9.09 -1.64 -12.55
CA PRO A 110 9.69 -2.22 -11.37
C PRO A 110 9.48 -1.29 -10.17
N CYS A 111 9.05 -1.86 -9.06
CA CYS A 111 8.84 -1.17 -7.79
C CYS A 111 9.00 -2.14 -6.61
N GLN A 112 8.60 -1.71 -5.42
CA GLN A 112 8.56 -2.54 -4.22
C GLN A 112 7.12 -2.70 -3.74
N ALA A 113 6.79 -3.82 -3.13
CA ALA A 113 5.52 -4.01 -2.45
C ALA A 113 5.75 -4.77 -1.14
N TYR A 114 4.90 -4.51 -0.15
CA TYR A 114 4.90 -5.21 1.14
C TYR A 114 4.04 -6.47 0.99
N PHE A 115 4.53 -7.65 1.36
CA PHE A 115 3.77 -8.90 1.29
C PHE A 115 3.52 -9.43 2.68
N TRP A 116 2.32 -9.96 2.92
CA TRP A 116 1.95 -10.55 4.20
C TRP A 116 2.83 -11.77 4.51
N ILE A 117 3.43 -11.79 5.71
CA ILE A 117 4.25 -12.91 6.20
C ILE A 117 3.82 -13.44 7.56
N ALA A 118 2.88 -12.79 8.26
CA ALA A 118 2.40 -13.19 9.59
C ALA A 118 1.39 -14.36 9.60
N GLY A 119 1.52 -15.29 8.65
CA GLY A 119 0.78 -16.55 8.62
C GLY A 119 -0.56 -16.50 7.88
N PRO A 120 -0.87 -17.49 7.02
CA PRO A 120 -2.12 -17.53 6.26
C PRO A 120 -3.37 -17.71 7.14
N GLU A 121 -3.21 -18.23 8.35
CA GLU A 121 -4.29 -18.41 9.33
C GLU A 121 -4.91 -17.09 9.79
N GLN A 122 -4.20 -15.98 9.63
CA GLN A 122 -4.69 -14.64 9.91
C GLN A 122 -5.46 -14.02 8.75
N LEU A 123 -5.54 -14.68 7.59
CA LEU A 123 -6.25 -14.17 6.43
C LEU A 123 -7.68 -14.73 6.38
N HIS A 124 -8.63 -13.89 5.99
CA HIS A 124 -9.94 -14.33 5.53
C HIS A 124 -9.86 -14.86 4.09
N ALA A 125 -10.86 -15.64 3.68
CA ALA A 125 -10.93 -16.19 2.32
C ALA A 125 -11.50 -15.21 1.27
N HIS A 126 -11.93 -14.01 1.69
CA HIS A 126 -12.48 -12.98 0.82
C HIS A 126 -11.50 -11.82 0.63
N ASP A 127 -11.67 -11.09 -0.47
CA ASP A 127 -10.92 -9.86 -0.74
C ASP A 127 -11.30 -8.77 0.28
N TRP A 128 -10.40 -7.83 0.45
CA TRP A 128 -10.61 -6.62 1.22
C TRP A 128 -11.14 -5.50 0.33
N ASP A 129 -12.18 -4.83 0.81
CA ASP A 129 -12.87 -3.77 0.08
C ASP A 129 -12.36 -2.40 0.52
N TYR A 130 -11.71 -1.69 -0.41
CA TYR A 130 -11.16 -0.36 -0.14
C TYR A 130 -12.26 0.69 0.07
N GLU A 131 -13.36 0.60 -0.68
CA GLU A 131 -14.43 1.60 -0.66
C GLU A 131 -15.23 1.48 0.64
N ASP A 132 -15.51 0.25 1.07
CA ASP A 132 -16.07 -0.01 2.40
C ASP A 132 -15.14 0.49 3.51
N TRP A 133 -13.83 0.20 3.42
CA TRP A 133 -12.86 0.67 4.41
C TRP A 133 -12.79 2.19 4.50
N VAL A 134 -12.81 2.91 3.37
CA VAL A 134 -12.83 4.37 3.36
C VAL A 134 -14.09 4.91 4.06
N ALA A 135 -15.25 4.28 3.85
CA ALA A 135 -16.50 4.72 4.46
C ALA A 135 -16.58 4.43 5.96
N THR A 136 -16.05 3.29 6.41
CA THR A 136 -16.30 2.76 7.77
C THR A 136 -15.12 2.91 8.73
N HIS A 137 -13.89 2.92 8.22
CA HIS A 137 -12.68 2.85 9.05
C HIS A 137 -11.77 4.07 8.91
N LEU A 138 -11.64 4.69 7.73
CA LEU A 138 -10.79 5.89 7.59
C LEU A 138 -11.06 6.99 8.64
N PRO A 139 -12.31 7.26 9.07
CA PRO A 139 -12.58 8.24 10.13
C PRO A 139 -11.90 7.92 11.48
N THR A 140 -11.65 6.64 11.79
CA THR A 140 -11.00 6.23 13.05
C THR A 140 -9.48 6.36 13.01
N TYR A 141 -8.89 6.49 11.82
CA TYR A 141 -7.46 6.74 11.63
C TYR A 141 -7.08 8.21 11.77
N GLN A 142 -8.05 9.11 11.58
CA GLN A 142 -7.87 10.56 11.56
C GLN A 142 -8.08 11.23 12.94
N VAL A 143 -8.11 10.44 14.02
CA VAL A 143 -8.32 10.90 15.40
C VAL A 143 -7.00 11.17 16.12
#